data_AF-A0A9E2ZWZ5-F1
#
_entry.id   AF-A0A9E2ZWZ5-F1
#
_cell.length_a   1.000
_cell.length_b   1.000
_cell.length_c   1.000
_cell.angle_alpha   90.00
_cell.angle_beta   90.00
_cell.angle_gamma   90.00
#
_symmetry.space_group_name_H-M   'P 1'
#
loop_
_entity.id
_entity.type
_entity.pdbx_description
1 polymer ?
#
loop_
_entity_poly.entity_id
_entity_poly.type
_entity_poly.pdbx_seq_one_letter_code
_entity_poly.pdbx_strand_id
1 'polypeptide(L)'
;MATGDAIRGVGDTHRRPPQDLQDLPRGRAGGARRRPACRLRGVLRPARAERRGQVHHDRALFALILVASSLLTASLGLLLGTIMDPRKMQMLFAVVLLPATMLGCVYYPWAALHHIRWLQIAVLVNPMVYMSEGLRAVLSPTLGHMPMWAVLLALLGGTAVFGYLGARTFTNRVLN
;
A
#
# COMPACT_ATOMS: atom_id res chain seq x y z
N MET A 1 41.23 -54.87 -22.75
CA MET A 1 42.28 -53.85 -22.97
C MET A 1 42.11 -52.83 -21.85
N ALA A 2 43.05 -52.85 -20.91
CA ALA A 2 43.07 -52.03 -19.71
C ALA A 2 43.80 -50.70 -19.96
N THR A 3 43.77 -49.84 -18.93
CA THR A 3 44.50 -48.56 -18.67
C THR A 3 43.49 -47.41 -18.56
N GLY A 4 43.32 -46.72 -17.44
CA GLY A 4 44.19 -46.55 -16.26
C GLY A 4 44.25 -45.04 -15.95
N ASP A 5 44.33 -44.71 -14.66
CA ASP A 5 44.65 -43.41 -14.04
C ASP A 5 43.54 -42.36 -13.96
N ALA A 6 42.95 -42.01 -12.81
CA ALA A 6 43.42 -41.91 -11.42
C ALA A 6 44.48 -40.82 -11.18
N ILE A 7 44.02 -39.61 -10.86
CA ILE A 7 44.72 -38.57 -10.07
C ILE A 7 43.60 -37.87 -9.25
N ARG A 8 43.28 -38.27 -8.00
CA ARG A 8 43.89 -37.83 -6.71
C ARG A 8 44.28 -36.35 -6.74
N GLY A 9 43.58 -35.45 -6.05
CA GLY A 9 43.60 -35.34 -4.58
C GLY A 9 44.67 -34.35 -4.15
N VAL A 10 44.44 -33.63 -3.04
CA VAL A 10 45.32 -32.63 -2.35
C VAL A 10 45.09 -31.18 -2.82
N GLY A 11 44.88 -30.18 -1.98
CA GLY A 11 44.95 -30.08 -0.51
C GLY A 11 44.01 -28.98 -0.01
N ASP A 12 43.33 -29.22 1.11
CA ASP A 12 43.72 -28.68 2.42
C ASP A 12 43.84 -27.16 2.45
N THR A 13 42.82 -26.50 2.99
CA THR A 13 43.03 -25.33 3.84
C THR A 13 41.82 -25.09 4.72
N HIS A 14 41.95 -25.54 5.96
CA HIS A 14 41.66 -24.75 7.14
C HIS A 14 40.23 -24.17 7.30
N ARG A 15 39.42 -24.83 8.13
CA ARG A 15 39.15 -24.38 9.53
C ARG A 15 38.04 -25.23 10.17
N ARG A 16 38.44 -26.26 10.92
CA ARG A 16 37.85 -26.52 12.25
C ARG A 16 38.74 -25.77 13.25
N PRO A 17 38.19 -25.02 14.22
CA PRO A 17 37.95 -25.58 15.58
C PRO A 17 36.80 -24.86 16.34
N PRO A 18 36.50 -25.13 17.64
CA PRO A 18 36.99 -26.19 18.53
C PRO A 18 35.88 -27.06 19.16
N GLN A 19 36.28 -28.23 19.65
CA GLN A 19 35.53 -29.08 20.58
C GLN A 19 35.61 -28.52 22.02
N ASP A 20 35.21 -27.26 22.25
CA ASP A 20 35.28 -26.59 23.57
C ASP A 20 33.90 -26.23 24.14
N LEU A 21 32.83 -26.93 23.73
CA LEU A 21 31.51 -26.76 24.35
C LEU A 21 30.97 -28.05 24.98
N GLN A 22 31.87 -28.96 25.35
CA GLN A 22 31.55 -30.09 26.23
C GLN A 22 31.88 -29.83 27.71
N ASP A 23 32.44 -28.65 28.04
CA ASP A 23 32.72 -28.24 29.42
C ASP A 23 31.76 -27.17 29.93
N LEU A 24 30.45 -27.45 29.91
CA LEU A 24 29.51 -26.67 30.74
C LEU A 24 29.23 -27.43 32.05
N PRO A 25 29.64 -26.88 33.22
CA PRO A 25 29.43 -27.54 34.50
C PRO A 25 27.93 -27.76 34.75
N ARG A 26 27.56 -29.04 34.95
CA ARG A 26 26.32 -29.44 35.62
C ARG A 26 26.38 -28.93 37.06
N GLY A 27 25.92 -27.69 37.25
CA GLY A 27 25.97 -26.99 38.53
C GLY A 27 24.64 -26.35 38.88
N ARG A 28 24.00 -26.91 39.92
CA ARG A 28 22.99 -26.32 40.81
C ARG A 28 21.58 -26.06 40.28
N ALA A 29 20.73 -27.03 40.60
CA ALA A 29 19.43 -26.74 41.20
C ALA A 29 19.55 -25.71 42.34
N GLY A 30 18.63 -24.76 42.38
CA GLY A 30 18.48 -23.84 43.51
C GLY A 30 18.20 -22.41 43.07
N GLY A 31 16.91 -22.05 42.96
CA GLY A 31 16.55 -20.66 42.78
C GLY A 31 15.18 -20.49 42.17
N ALA A 32 14.14 -20.70 42.98
CA ALA A 32 12.80 -20.25 42.68
C ALA A 32 12.76 -18.74 42.41
N ARG A 33 13.02 -18.31 41.17
CA ARG A 33 12.72 -16.95 40.70
C ARG A 33 11.23 -16.84 40.40
N ARG A 34 10.43 -16.79 41.47
CA ARG A 34 9.06 -16.25 41.42
C ARG A 34 9.12 -14.74 41.18
N ARG A 35 9.11 -14.25 39.93
CA ARG A 35 8.72 -12.86 39.54
C ARG A 35 8.42 -12.78 38.03
N PRO A 36 7.48 -11.96 37.53
CA PRO A 36 6.20 -11.50 38.10
C PRO A 36 5.10 -11.49 37.00
N ALA A 37 4.38 -12.60 36.80
CA ALA A 37 3.36 -12.68 35.74
C ALA A 37 2.21 -11.65 35.89
N CYS A 38 1.95 -11.15 37.10
CA CYS A 38 0.95 -10.11 37.34
C CYS A 38 1.41 -8.68 36.97
N ARG A 39 2.72 -8.36 37.03
CA ARG A 39 3.20 -6.98 36.78
C ARG A 39 3.33 -6.66 35.30
N LEU A 40 3.67 -7.65 34.47
CA LEU A 40 3.74 -7.49 33.01
C LEU A 40 2.35 -7.39 32.36
N ARG A 41 1.33 -8.01 32.98
CA ARG A 41 -0.07 -7.97 32.52
C ARG A 41 -0.66 -6.56 32.50
N GLY A 42 -0.26 -5.71 33.45
CA GLY A 42 -0.72 -4.32 33.56
C GLY A 42 -0.12 -3.38 32.50
N VAL A 43 1.10 -3.65 32.04
CA VAL A 43 1.80 -2.84 31.02
C VAL A 43 1.50 -3.30 29.59
N LEU A 44 1.27 -4.60 29.37
CA LEU A 44 0.80 -5.10 28.06
C LEU A 44 -0.68 -4.78 27.77
N ARG A 45 -1.51 -4.57 28.79
CA ARG A 45 -2.93 -4.21 28.63
C ARG A 45 -3.17 -2.88 27.91
N PRO A 46 -2.54 -1.75 28.30
CA PRO A 46 -2.69 -0.48 27.59
C PRO A 46 -2.10 -0.57 26.17
N ALA A 47 -0.92 -1.17 26.00
CA ALA A 47 -0.32 -1.36 24.67
C ALA A 47 -1.16 -2.25 23.73
N ARG A 48 -1.90 -3.25 24.25
CA ARG A 48 -2.85 -4.03 23.45
C ARG A 48 -4.14 -3.27 23.13
N ALA A 49 -4.64 -2.44 24.05
CA ALA A 49 -5.85 -1.65 23.83
C ALA A 49 -5.59 -0.55 22.79
N GLU A 50 -4.44 0.14 22.89
CA GLU A 50 -4.01 1.17 21.95
C GLU A 50 -3.72 0.59 20.57
N ARG A 51 -2.99 -0.54 20.51
CA ARG A 51 -2.78 -1.27 19.26
C ARG A 51 -4.10 -1.80 18.67
N ARG A 52 -5.09 -2.17 19.49
CA ARG A 52 -6.44 -2.53 19.01
C ARG A 52 -7.15 -1.32 18.40
N GLY A 53 -7.13 -0.17 19.09
CA GLY A 53 -7.75 1.07 18.60
C GLY A 53 -7.15 1.52 17.27
N GLN A 54 -5.83 1.47 17.16
CA GLN A 54 -5.09 1.83 15.94
C GLN A 54 -5.50 0.94 14.75
N VAL A 55 -5.49 -0.38 14.93
CA VAL A 55 -5.85 -1.35 13.88
C VAL A 55 -7.29 -1.18 13.38
N HIS A 56 -8.23 -0.78 14.26
CA HIS A 56 -9.61 -0.50 13.82
C HIS A 56 -9.69 0.80 13.03
N HIS A 57 -8.90 1.81 13.42
CA HIS A 57 -8.83 3.08 12.69
C HIS A 57 -8.25 2.89 11.29
N ASP A 58 -7.18 2.10 11.16
CA ASP A 58 -6.57 1.76 9.87
C ASP A 58 -7.55 1.00 8.97
N ARG A 59 -8.33 0.06 9.53
CA ARG A 59 -9.37 -0.69 8.78
C ARG A 59 -10.53 0.20 8.35
N ALA A 60 -10.95 1.13 9.20
CA ALA A 60 -12.00 2.09 8.87
C ALA A 60 -11.55 3.03 7.74
N LEU A 61 -10.31 3.53 7.81
CA LEU A 61 -9.71 4.34 6.75
C LEU A 61 -9.56 3.56 5.44
N PHE A 62 -9.14 2.30 5.51
CA PHE A 62 -9.07 1.42 4.35
C PHE A 62 -10.44 1.28 3.66
N ALA A 63 -11.47 0.93 4.43
CA ALA A 63 -12.83 0.79 3.92
C ALA A 63 -13.36 2.11 3.34
N LEU A 64 -13.12 3.23 4.03
CA LEU A 64 -13.50 4.56 3.58
C LEU A 64 -12.88 4.90 2.23
N ILE A 65 -11.58 4.69 2.07
CA ILE A 65 -10.86 4.97 0.81
C ILE A 65 -11.40 4.08 -0.31
N LEU A 66 -11.63 2.79 -0.07
CA LEU A 66 -12.20 1.89 -1.08
C LEU A 66 -13.60 2.31 -1.51
N VAL A 67 -14.48 2.63 -0.56
CA VAL A 67 -15.85 3.07 -0.85
C VAL A 67 -15.82 4.40 -1.61
N ALA A 68 -15.05 5.39 -1.14
CA ALA A 68 -14.95 6.68 -1.79
C ALA A 68 -14.38 6.57 -3.21
N SER A 69 -13.35 5.74 -3.40
CA SER A 69 -12.74 5.49 -4.71
C SER A 69 -13.71 4.80 -5.69
N SER A 70 -14.48 3.84 -5.18
CA SER A 70 -15.52 3.16 -5.96
C SER A 70 -16.63 4.12 -6.38
N LEU A 71 -17.09 4.96 -5.45
CA LEU A 71 -18.11 5.98 -5.73
C LEU A 71 -17.62 7.06 -6.70
N LEU A 72 -16.37 7.51 -6.56
CA LEU A 72 -15.74 8.45 -7.48
C LEU A 72 -15.73 7.89 -8.90
N THR A 73 -15.26 6.65 -9.06
CA THR A 73 -15.16 5.98 -10.37
C THR A 73 -16.54 5.69 -10.96
N ALA A 74 -17.50 5.27 -10.13
CA ALA A 74 -18.89 5.08 -10.55
C ALA A 74 -19.52 6.39 -11.03
N SER A 75 -19.29 7.50 -10.32
CA SER A 75 -19.79 8.83 -10.69
C SER A 75 -19.14 9.36 -11.96
N LEU A 76 -17.82 9.16 -12.11
CA LEU A 76 -17.10 9.48 -13.36
C LEU A 76 -17.62 8.65 -14.54
N GLY A 77 -17.86 7.35 -14.34
CA GLY A 77 -18.44 6.47 -15.36
C GLY A 77 -19.85 6.90 -15.76
N LEU A 78 -20.69 7.28 -14.80
CA LEU A 78 -22.02 7.83 -15.05
C LEU A 78 -21.95 9.14 -15.84
N LEU A 79 -21.08 10.06 -15.43
CA LEU A 79 -20.88 11.32 -16.14
C LEU A 79 -20.42 11.08 -17.58
N LEU A 80 -19.36 10.29 -17.78
CA LEU A 80 -18.83 9.99 -19.11
C LEU A 80 -19.87 9.28 -19.99
N GLY A 81 -20.62 8.32 -19.45
CA GLY A 81 -21.66 7.59 -20.17
C GLY A 81 -22.87 8.44 -20.57
N THR A 82 -23.13 9.56 -19.89
CA THR A 82 -24.26 10.45 -20.19
C THR A 82 -23.90 11.61 -21.12
N ILE A 83 -22.63 12.02 -21.15
CA ILE A 83 -22.14 13.10 -22.02
C ILE A 83 -21.54 12.61 -23.35
N MET A 84 -20.97 11.40 -23.41
CA MET A 84 -20.16 10.97 -24.56
C MET A 84 -20.97 10.17 -25.58
N ASP A 85 -20.71 10.46 -26.86
CA ASP A 85 -21.17 9.63 -27.96
C ASP A 85 -20.45 8.27 -27.96
N PRO A 86 -21.13 7.14 -28.24
CA PRO A 86 -20.54 5.79 -28.18
C PRO A 86 -19.24 5.64 -28.99
N ARG A 87 -19.14 6.32 -30.13
CA ARG A 87 -17.97 6.28 -31.02
C ARG A 87 -16.74 6.98 -30.42
N LYS A 88 -16.95 8.06 -29.66
CA LYS A 88 -15.87 8.84 -29.02
C LYS A 88 -15.39 8.15 -27.74
N MET A 89 -16.27 7.42 -27.07
CA MET A 89 -15.99 6.66 -25.85
C MET A 89 -14.79 5.72 -26.03
N GLN A 90 -14.76 4.95 -27.12
CA GLN A 90 -13.68 4.01 -27.41
C GLN A 90 -12.32 4.69 -27.62
N MET A 91 -12.31 5.84 -28.32
CA MET A 91 -11.11 6.63 -28.54
C MET A 91 -10.61 7.29 -27.25
N LEU A 92 -11.52 7.80 -26.40
CA LEU A 92 -11.18 8.37 -25.11
C LEU A 92 -10.58 7.33 -24.16
N PHE A 93 -11.14 6.12 -24.11
CA PHE A 93 -10.57 5.06 -23.30
C PHE A 93 -9.13 4.75 -23.72
N ALA A 94 -8.84 4.61 -25.01
CA ALA A 94 -7.47 4.32 -25.46
C ALA A 94 -6.52 5.51 -25.22
N VAL A 95 -6.91 6.71 -25.62
CA VAL A 95 -6.02 7.88 -25.65
C VAL A 95 -5.88 8.55 -24.29
N VAL A 96 -6.91 8.53 -23.45
CA VAL A 96 -6.90 9.24 -22.16
C VAL A 96 -6.65 8.27 -21.00
N LEU A 97 -7.28 7.09 -20.98
CA LEU A 97 -7.13 6.18 -19.84
C LEU A 97 -5.71 5.61 -19.75
N LEU A 98 -5.06 5.35 -20.89
CA LEU A 98 -3.71 4.84 -20.92
C LEU A 98 -2.69 5.82 -20.30
N PRO A 99 -2.56 7.08 -20.76
CA PRO A 99 -1.67 8.03 -20.10
C PRO A 99 -2.13 8.38 -18.68
N ALA A 100 -3.45 8.41 -18.39
CA ALA A 100 -3.93 8.64 -17.04
C ALA A 100 -3.53 7.52 -16.07
N THR A 101 -3.49 6.25 -16.50
CA THR A 101 -3.04 5.15 -15.64
C THR A 101 -1.52 5.19 -15.43
N MET A 102 -0.75 5.50 -16.48
CA MET A 102 0.71 5.67 -16.39
C MET A 102 1.12 6.85 -15.48
N LEU A 103 0.42 7.97 -15.58
CA LEU A 103 0.64 9.16 -14.74
C LEU A 103 -0.06 9.07 -13.36
N GLY A 104 -0.86 8.02 -13.13
CA GLY A 104 -1.71 7.87 -11.96
C GLY A 104 -0.99 7.47 -10.66
N CYS A 105 0.35 7.54 -10.60
CA CYS A 105 1.16 7.14 -9.44
C CYS A 105 0.83 5.71 -8.93
N VAL A 106 0.44 4.80 -9.84
CA VAL A 106 0.13 3.41 -9.52
C VAL A 106 1.41 2.63 -9.23
N TYR A 107 2.45 2.83 -10.05
CA TYR A 107 3.71 2.08 -9.98
C TYR A 107 4.79 2.75 -9.12
N TYR A 108 4.70 4.06 -8.92
CA TYR A 108 5.67 4.85 -8.16
C TYR A 108 4.96 5.77 -7.15
N PRO A 109 5.60 6.12 -6.01
CA PRO A 109 5.01 7.02 -5.04
C PRO A 109 5.11 8.48 -5.51
N TRP A 110 4.11 9.29 -5.20
CA TRP A 110 4.10 10.71 -5.57
C TRP A 110 5.34 11.47 -5.03
N ALA A 111 5.85 11.08 -3.86
CA ALA A 111 7.06 11.66 -3.26
C ALA A 111 8.32 11.45 -4.12
N ALA A 112 8.40 10.38 -4.93
CA ALA A 112 9.56 10.12 -5.78
C ALA A 112 9.69 11.11 -6.95
N LEU A 113 8.60 11.80 -7.32
CA LEU A 113 8.62 12.81 -8.38
C LEU A 113 9.23 14.15 -7.95
N HIS A 114 9.80 14.26 -6.74
CA HIS A 114 10.41 15.50 -6.24
C HIS A 114 11.52 16.05 -7.15
N HIS A 115 12.25 15.19 -7.88
CA HIS A 115 13.26 15.63 -8.85
C HIS A 115 12.65 16.35 -10.08
N ILE A 116 11.39 16.08 -10.43
CA ILE A 116 10.72 16.63 -11.62
C ILE A 116 9.45 17.36 -11.17
N ARG A 117 9.63 18.58 -10.64
CA ARG A 117 8.57 19.36 -9.96
C ARG A 117 7.38 19.71 -10.85
N TRP A 118 7.59 19.99 -12.14
CA TRP A 118 6.50 20.30 -13.05
C TRP A 118 5.58 19.08 -13.27
N LEU A 119 6.18 17.89 -13.41
CA LEU A 119 5.44 16.64 -13.57
C LEU A 119 4.72 16.29 -12.27
N GLN A 120 5.37 16.53 -11.12
CA GLN A 120 4.77 16.33 -9.80
C GLN A 120 3.47 17.12 -9.62
N ILE A 121 3.38 18.34 -10.18
CA ILE A 121 2.18 19.17 -10.14
C ILE A 121 1.17 18.70 -11.19
N ALA A 122 1.61 18.35 -12.40
CA ALA A 122 0.73 17.88 -13.47
C ALA A 122 -0.06 16.63 -13.08
N VAL A 123 0.57 15.69 -12.36
CA VAL A 123 -0.10 14.45 -11.93
C VAL A 123 -1.20 14.69 -10.88
N LEU A 124 -1.18 15.79 -10.12
CA LEU A 124 -2.23 16.09 -9.12
C LEU A 124 -3.60 16.35 -9.74
N VAL A 125 -3.67 16.69 -11.02
CA VAL A 125 -4.96 16.86 -11.73
C VAL A 125 -5.66 15.52 -11.90
N ASN A 126 -4.90 14.43 -11.94
CA ASN A 126 -5.42 13.11 -12.21
C ASN A 126 -6.03 12.47 -10.94
N PRO A 127 -7.34 12.16 -10.92
CA PRO A 127 -8.00 11.57 -9.76
C PRO A 127 -7.40 10.21 -9.35
N MET A 128 -6.79 9.47 -10.28
CA MET A 128 -6.14 8.18 -10.01
C MET A 128 -4.97 8.31 -9.03
N VAL A 129 -4.31 9.47 -8.97
CA VAL A 129 -3.19 9.69 -8.04
C VAL A 129 -3.67 9.62 -6.59
N TYR A 130 -4.78 10.28 -6.26
CA TYR A 130 -5.32 10.28 -4.90
C TYR A 130 -5.80 8.89 -4.48
N MET A 131 -6.41 8.14 -5.40
CA MET A 131 -6.82 6.75 -5.15
C MET A 131 -5.60 5.85 -4.85
N SER A 132 -4.57 5.92 -5.70
CA SER A 132 -3.36 5.09 -5.56
C SER A 132 -2.55 5.47 -4.32
N GLU A 133 -2.38 6.76 -4.05
CA GLU A 133 -1.69 7.25 -2.85
C GLU A 133 -2.47 6.95 -1.57
N GLY A 134 -3.81 7.03 -1.59
CA GLY A 134 -4.65 6.68 -0.46
C GLY A 134 -4.54 5.21 -0.07
N LEU A 135 -4.61 4.31 -1.06
CA LEU A 135 -4.41 2.88 -0.83
C LEU A 135 -2.97 2.59 -0.35
N ARG A 136 -1.98 3.25 -0.93
CA ARG A 136 -0.57 3.11 -0.52
C ARG A 136 -0.35 3.56 0.93
N ALA A 137 -0.95 4.67 1.34
CA ALA A 137 -0.82 5.18 2.71
C ALA A 137 -1.40 4.21 3.75
N VAL A 138 -2.45 3.46 3.40
CA VAL A 138 -3.07 2.50 4.32
C VAL A 138 -2.43 1.10 4.27
N LEU A 139 -2.00 0.66 3.08
CA LEU A 139 -1.38 -0.67 2.91
C LEU A 139 0.12 -0.69 3.23
N SER A 140 0.79 0.45 3.11
CA SER A 140 2.24 0.56 3.28
C SER A 140 2.61 1.88 3.97
N PRO A 141 2.36 1.97 5.30
CA PRO A 141 2.62 3.19 6.09
C PRO A 141 4.11 3.56 6.22
N THR A 142 5.02 2.73 5.70
CA THR A 142 6.46 2.95 5.72
C THR A 142 6.99 3.73 4.51
N LEU A 143 6.17 3.92 3.46
CA LEU A 143 6.55 4.66 2.25
C LEU A 143 6.09 6.11 2.35
N GLY A 144 6.88 7.05 1.83
CA GLY A 144 6.50 8.46 1.77
C GLY A 144 5.23 8.66 0.94
N HIS A 145 4.11 8.96 1.61
CA HIS A 145 2.80 9.15 1.01
C HIS A 145 2.33 10.60 1.16
N MET A 146 1.47 11.05 0.25
CA MET A 146 0.80 12.35 0.36
C MET A 146 0.07 12.50 1.71
N PRO A 147 -0.18 13.75 2.18
CA PRO A 147 -0.91 13.93 3.42
C PRO A 147 -2.35 13.45 3.26
N MET A 148 -2.82 12.66 4.24
CA MET A 148 -4.08 11.92 4.14
C MET A 148 -5.31 12.84 3.99
N TRP A 149 -5.25 14.07 4.52
CA TRP A 149 -6.32 15.05 4.35
C TRP A 149 -6.50 15.44 2.87
N ALA A 150 -5.42 15.54 2.08
CA ALA A 150 -5.50 15.91 0.67
C ALA A 150 -6.15 14.79 -0.15
N VAL A 151 -5.79 13.54 0.14
CA VAL A 151 -6.40 12.35 -0.46
C VAL A 151 -7.91 12.31 -0.14
N LEU A 152 -8.29 12.49 1.12
CA LEU A 152 -9.69 12.44 1.53
C LEU A 152 -10.51 13.58 0.90
N LEU A 153 -9.98 14.80 0.88
CA LEU A 153 -10.66 15.93 0.22
C LEU A 153 -10.82 15.70 -1.29
N ALA A 154 -9.80 15.18 -1.96
CA ALA A 154 -9.87 14.91 -3.39
C ALA A 154 -10.87 13.78 -3.70
N LEU A 155 -10.87 12.70 -2.91
CA LEU A 155 -11.80 11.58 -3.09
C LEU A 155 -13.24 11.99 -2.80
N LEU A 156 -13.51 12.60 -1.64
CA LEU A 156 -14.87 13.00 -1.24
C LEU A 156 -15.38 14.16 -2.08
N GLY A 157 -14.55 15.19 -2.29
CA GLY A 157 -14.87 16.34 -3.13
C GLY A 157 -15.07 15.95 -4.58
N GLY A 158 -14.18 15.13 -5.15
CA GLY A 158 -14.34 14.59 -6.49
C GLY A 158 -15.62 13.78 -6.63
N THR A 159 -15.92 12.91 -5.66
CA THR A 159 -17.15 12.10 -5.68
C THR A 159 -18.39 12.99 -5.66
N ALA A 160 -18.42 14.01 -4.80
CA ALA A 160 -19.54 14.94 -4.73
C ALA A 160 -19.70 15.72 -6.04
N VAL A 161 -18.60 16.25 -6.60
CA VAL A 161 -18.62 17.03 -7.84
C VAL A 161 -19.04 16.18 -9.04
N PHE A 162 -18.37 15.05 -9.29
CA PHE A 162 -18.70 14.18 -10.42
C PHE A 162 -20.05 13.50 -10.23
N GLY A 163 -20.43 13.14 -9.00
CA GLY A 163 -21.74 12.57 -8.70
C GLY A 163 -22.86 13.57 -8.97
N TYR A 164 -22.70 14.82 -8.53
CA TYR A 164 -23.64 15.90 -8.84
C TYR A 164 -23.73 16.18 -10.34
N LEU A 165 -22.59 16.33 -11.03
CA LEU A 165 -22.56 16.56 -12.48
C LEU A 165 -23.17 15.40 -13.27
N GLY A 166 -22.86 14.16 -12.88
CA GLY A 166 -23.38 12.95 -13.50
C GLY A 166 -24.89 12.83 -13.33
N ALA A 167 -25.39 13.01 -12.09
CA ALA A 167 -26.82 13.00 -11.81
C ALA A 167 -27.55 14.12 -12.56
N ARG A 168 -27.02 15.35 -12.54
CA ARG A 168 -27.61 16.49 -13.26
C ARG A 168 -27.66 16.27 -14.76
N THR A 169 -26.59 15.76 -15.36
CA THR A 169 -26.54 15.46 -16.79
C THR A 169 -27.55 14.36 -17.14
N PHE A 170 -27.62 13.31 -16.33
CA PHE A 170 -28.59 12.23 -16.50
C PHE A 170 -30.03 12.76 -16.47
N THR A 171 -30.38 13.54 -15.45
CA THR A 171 -31.71 14.16 -15.33
C THR A 171 -32.04 15.05 -16.53
N ASN A 172 -31.09 15.87 -16.98
CA ASN A 172 -31.27 16.72 -18.17
C ASN A 172 -31.47 15.92 -19.46
N ARG A 173 -30.88 14.71 -19.57
CA ARG A 173 -31.05 13.82 -20.73
C ARG A 173 -32.37 13.06 -20.72
N VAL A 174 -32.93 12.81 -19.54
CA VAL A 174 -34.17 12.03 -19.38
C VAL A 174 -35.41 12.90 -19.43
N LEU A 175 -35.34 14.12 -18.87
CA LEU A 175 -36.48 15.05 -18.82
C LEU A 175 -36.63 15.91 -20.09
N ASN A 176 -35.63 15.91 -20.96
CA ASN A 176 -35.59 16.69 -22.19
C ASN A 176 -35.63 15.79 -23.42
#